data_AF-A0A383AC77-F1
#
_entry.id   AF-A0A383AC77-F1
#
_cell.length_a   1.000
_cell.length_b   1.000
_cell.length_c   1.000
_cell.angle_alpha   90.00
_cell.angle_beta   90.00
_cell.angle_gamma   90.00
#
_symmetry.space_group_name_H-M   'P 1'
#
loop_
_entity.id
_entity.type
_entity.pdbx_description
1 polymer ?
#
loop_
_entity_poly.entity_id
_entity_poly.type
_entity_poly.pdbx_seq_one_letter_code
_entity_poly.pdbx_strand_id
1 'polypeptide(L)' 'MDPRNTKLNWMLVFVPLAFYFEFEGSHGPAFMVSMLAIMPLAFLMGKATEEIALRTSQSIGGLLNATFGNAVEMIIA' A
#
# COMPACT_ATOMS: atom_id res chain seq x y z
N MET A 1 -1.59 17.49 3.42
CA MET A 1 -1.89 16.50 4.48
C MET A 1 -0.67 15.62 4.60
N ASP A 2 0.01 15.56 5.75
CA ASP A 2 1.22 14.75 5.91
C ASP A 2 0.84 13.26 5.94
N PRO A 3 1.33 12.41 5.01
CA PRO A 3 0.98 10.99 4.95
C PRO A 3 1.41 10.22 6.20
N ARG A 4 2.30 10.77 7.03
CA ARG A 4 2.74 10.16 8.29
C ARG A 4 1.71 10.29 9.41
N ASN A 5 0.85 11.32 9.37
CA ASN A 5 -0.10 11.66 10.43
C ASN A 5 -1.55 11.31 10.05
N THR A 6 -1.76 10.14 9.44
CA THR A 6 -3.10 9.62 9.16
C THR A 6 -3.49 8.51 10.15
N LYS A 7 -4.77 8.46 10.54
CA LYS A 7 -5.32 7.37 11.34
C LYS A 7 -5.18 6.02 10.64
N LEU A 8 -5.09 6.01 9.31
CA LEU A 8 -4.91 4.80 8.52
C LEU A 8 -3.57 4.10 8.83
N ASN A 9 -2.53 4.84 9.21
CA ASN A 9 -1.21 4.26 9.51
C ASN A 9 -1.23 3.32 10.71
N TRP A 10 -2.25 3.40 11.59
CA TRP A 10 -2.44 2.43 12.67
C TRP A 10 -2.62 1.01 12.14
N MET A 11 -3.17 0.87 10.93
CA MET A 11 -3.38 -0.42 10.28
C MET A 11 -2.07 -1.05 9.79
N LEU A 12 -0.94 -0.33 9.80
CA LEU A 12 0.37 -0.92 9.48
C LEU A 12 0.77 -2.02 10.46
N VAL A 13 0.16 -2.08 11.65
CA VAL A 13 0.33 -3.20 12.59
C VAL A 13 -0.14 -4.54 12.00
N PHE A 14 -1.03 -4.53 11.02
CA PHE A 14 -1.47 -5.74 10.34
C PHE A 14 -0.39 -6.32 9.42
N VAL A 15 0.62 -5.54 9.01
CA VAL A 15 1.73 -6.04 8.19
C VAL A 15 2.52 -7.14 8.93
N PRO A 16 3.13 -6.90 10.11
CA PRO A 16 3.82 -7.96 10.83
C PRO A 16 2.89 -9.09 11.28
N LEU A 17 1.61 -8.79 11.54
CA LEU A 17 0.63 -9.80 11.92
C LEU A 17 0.28 -10.75 10.76
N ALA A 18 0.22 -10.23 9.52
CA ALA A 18 0.03 -11.05 8.32
C ALA A 18 1.18 -12.05 8.15
N PHE A 19 2.42 -11.58 8.29
CA PHE A 19 3.60 -12.46 8.26
C PHE A 19 3.59 -13.50 9.38
N TYR A 20 3.15 -13.11 10.58
CA TYR A 20 3.04 -14.04 11.70
C TYR A 20 2.08 -15.19 11.41
N PHE A 21 0.85 -14.90 10.95
CA PHE A 21 -0.14 -15.94 10.65
C PHE A 21 0.26 -16.82 9.47
N GLU A 22 0.93 -16.24 8.47
CA GLU A 22 1.46 -17.02 7.35
C GLU A 22 2.58 -17.97 7.81
N PHE A 23 3.47 -17.51 8.70
CA PHE A 23 4.54 -18.34 9.26
C PHE A 23 4.01 -19.48 10.14
N GLU A 24 2.88 -19.25 10.82
CA GLU A 24 2.19 -20.28 11.61
C GLU A 24 1.47 -21.32 10.72
N GLY A 25 1.25 -21.02 9.43
CA GLY A 25 0.44 -21.85 8.53
C GLY A 25 -1.08 -21.60 8.64
N SER A 26 -1.48 -20.54 9.34
CA SER A 26 -2.88 -20.13 9.52
C SER A 26 -3.37 -19.30 8.33
N HIS A 27 -3.59 -19.94 7.18
CA HIS A 27 -3.88 -19.25 5.92
C HIS A 27 -5.17 -18.41 5.92
N GLY A 28 -6.23 -18.83 6.63
CA GLY A 28 -7.47 -18.06 6.72
C GLY A 28 -7.27 -16.70 7.42
N PRO A 29 -6.76 -16.69 8.66
CA PRO A 29 -6.33 -15.47 9.34
C PRO A 29 -5.29 -14.65 8.57
N ALA A 30 -4.28 -15.31 7.98
CA ALA A 30 -3.26 -14.63 7.17
C ALA A 30 -3.87 -13.85 6.01
N PHE A 31 -4.84 -14.43 5.31
CA PHE A 31 -5.57 -13.76 4.24
C PHE A 31 -6.33 -12.53 4.74
N MET A 32 -7.14 -12.68 5.80
CA MET A 32 -7.92 -11.57 6.35
C MET A 32 -7.03 -10.41 6.82
N VAL A 33 -5.94 -10.71 7.52
CA VAL A 33 -5.01 -9.70 8.04
C VAL A 33 -4.23 -9.05 6.89
N SER A 34 -3.87 -9.79 5.84
CA SER A 34 -3.23 -9.23 4.65
C SER A 34 -4.14 -8.22 3.92
N MET A 35 -5.44 -8.49 3.80
CA MET A 35 -6.40 -7.53 3.24
C MET A 35 -6.43 -6.21 4.02
N LEU A 36 -6.36 -6.29 5.36
CA LEU A 36 -6.31 -5.11 6.21
C LEU A 36 -4.97 -4.36 6.08
N ALA A 37 -3.86 -5.09 5.94
CA ALA A 37 -2.54 -4.52 5.75
C ALA A 37 -2.38 -3.78 4.42
N ILE A 38 -3.08 -4.21 3.36
CA ILE A 38 -3.02 -3.58 2.04
C ILE A 38 -3.57 -2.14 2.06
N MET A 39 -4.63 -1.86 2.83
CA MET A 39 -5.25 -0.51 2.86
C MET A 39 -4.27 0.65 3.18
N PRO A 40 -3.51 0.64 4.30
CA PRO A 40 -2.55 1.70 4.57
C PRO A 40 -1.37 1.71 3.59
N LEU A 41 -0.94 0.54 3.10
CA LEU A 41 0.14 0.43 2.13
C LEU A 41 -0.23 1.07 0.79
N ALA A 42 -1.45 0.81 0.31
CA ALA A 42 -2.03 1.42 -0.88
C ALA A 42 -2.05 2.94 -0.79
N PHE A 43 -2.55 3.46 0.33
CA PHE A 43 -2.60 4.90 0.59
C PHE A 43 -1.20 5.54 0.59
N LEU A 44 -0.26 4.96 1.34
CA LEU A 44 1.10 5.48 1.42
C LEU A 44 1.81 5.43 0.07
N MET A 45 1.63 4.35 -0.69
CA MET A 45 2.18 4.22 -2.03
C MET A 45 1.63 5.31 -2.96
N GLY A 46 0.31 5.53 -2.99
CA GLY A 46 -0.29 6.59 -3.80
C GLY A 46 0.23 7.98 -3.45
N LYS A 47 0.36 8.31 -2.15
CA LYS A 47 0.94 9.60 -1.72
C LYS A 47 2.42 9.72 -2.09
N ALA A 48 3.18 8.63 -2.00
CA ALA A 48 4.58 8.61 -2.43
C ALA A 48 4.70 8.83 -3.94
N THR A 49 3.85 8.18 -4.74
CA THR A 49 3.80 8.37 -6.20
C THR A 49 3.45 9.80 -6.57
N GLU A 50 2.48 10.41 -5.89
CA GLU A 50 2.11 11.82 -6.10
C GLU A 50 3.30 12.76 -5.84
N GLU A 51 4.00 12.58 -4.72
CA GLU A 51 5.19 13.38 -4.38
C GLU A 51 6.35 13.19 -5.36
N ILE A 52 6.57 11.98 -5.87
CA ILE A 52 7.58 11.73 -6.91
C ILE A 52 7.13 12.38 -8.21
N ALA A 53 5.86 12.22 -8.61
CA ALA A 53 5.32 12.79 -9.84
C ALA A 53 5.49 14.31 -9.88
N LEU A 54 5.26 15.00 -8.76
CA LEU A 54 5.45 16.46 -8.62
C LEU A 54 6.89 16.92 -8.87
N ARG A 55 7.88 16.02 -8.77
CA ARG A 55 9.31 16.31 -9.01
C ARG A 55 9.81 15.77 -10.35
N THR A 56 8.92 15.29 -11.20
CA THR A 56 9.24 14.73 -12.51
C THR A 56 8.54 15.48 -13.65
N SER A 57 8.87 15.16 -14.90
CA SER A 57 8.17 15.73 -16.05
C SER A 57 6.73 15.24 -16.12
N GLN A 58 5.85 15.98 -16.79
CA GLN A 58 4.43 15.61 -16.95
C GLN A 58 4.24 14.20 -17.52
N SER A 59 5.06 13.80 -18.50
CA SER A 59 4.99 12.46 -19.10
C SER A 59 5.40 11.36 -18.11
N ILE A 60 6.48 11.58 -17.33
CA ILE A 60 6.94 10.59 -16.34
C ILE A 60 5.98 10.53 -15.16
N GLY A 61 5.51 11.67 -14.66
CA GLY A 61 4.51 11.73 -13.59
C GLY A 61 3.19 11.06 -13.97
N GLY A 62 2.75 11.25 -15.22
CA GLY A 62 1.58 10.56 -15.77
C GLY A 62 1.77 9.05 -15.82
N LEU A 63 2.94 8.57 -16.26
CA LEU A 63 3.28 7.16 -16.28
C LEU A 63 3.30 6.56 -14.86
N LEU A 64 3.94 7.25 -13.90
CA LEU A 64 4.02 6.82 -12.51
C LEU A 64 2.64 6.72 -11.86
N ASN A 65 1.75 7.67 -12.12
CA ASN A 65 0.39 7.61 -11.59
C ASN A 65 -0.42 6.46 -12.23
N ALA A 66 -0.25 6.24 -13.54
CA ALA A 66 -0.93 5.12 -14.21
C ALA A 66 -0.48 3.75 -13.67
N THR A 67 0.81 3.58 -13.36
CA THR A 67 1.36 2.33 -12.84
C THR A 67 1.12 2.19 -11.34
N PHE A 68 1.63 3.10 -10.53
CA PHE A 68 1.59 2.99 -9.07
C PHE A 68 0.27 3.43 -8.46
N GLY A 69 -0.49 4.32 -9.13
CA GLY A 69 -1.84 4.68 -8.69
C GLY A 69 -2.82 3.50 -8.73
N ASN A 70 -2.55 2.50 -9.59
CA ASN A 70 -3.33 1.25 -9.69
C ASN A 70 -2.49 0.00 -9.36
N ALA A 71 -1.34 0.16 -8.69
CA ALA A 71 -0.42 -0.97 -8.49
C ALA A 71 -0.99 -2.03 -7.56
N VAL A 72 -1.89 -1.67 -6.65
CA VAL A 72 -2.54 -2.63 -5.74
C VAL A 72 -3.39 -3.61 -6.53
N GLU A 73 -4.23 -3.10 -7.42
CA GLU A 73 -5.06 -3.89 -8.32
C GLU A 73 -4.20 -4.78 -9.21
N MET A 74 -3.09 -4.24 -9.73
CA MET A 74 -2.19 -4.95 -10.65
C MET A 74 -1.36 -6.04 -9.97
N ILE A 75 -1.03 -5.89 -8.67
CA ILE A 75 -0.30 -6.89 -7.88
C ILE A 75 -1.22 -8.05 -7.47
N ILE A 76 -2.50 -7.76 -7.25
CA ILE A 76 -3.48 -8.76 -6.78
C ILE A 76 -4.11 -9.54 -7.95
N ALA A 77 -4.21 -8.92 -9.14
CA ALA A 77 -4.76 -9.52 -10.36
C ALA A 77 -3.93 -10.71 -10.88
#